data_AF-A0A317QL22-F1
#
_entry.id   AF-A0A317QL22-F1
#
_cell.length_a   1.000
_cell.length_b   1.000
_cell.length_c   1.000
_cell.angle_alpha   90.00
_cell.angle_beta   90.00
_cell.angle_gamma   90.00
#
_symmetry.space_group_name_H-M   'P 1'
#
loop_
_entity.id
_entity.type
_entity.pdbx_description
1 polymer ?
#
loop_
_entity_poly.entity_id
_entity_poly.type
_entity_poly.pdbx_seq_one_letter_code
_entity_poly.pdbx_strand_id
1 'polypeptide(L)' 'MQIDKAQILQLLQSQGDDAKAQQADQELPGTVDTDQHAGILQKLGLDPGDLIKMVTGGGGGGGGLGGAIGGILGR' A
#
# COMPACT_ATOMS: atom_id res chain seq x y z
N MET A 1 -6.20 -14.86 -1.52
CA MET A 1 -4.92 -14.59 -2.23
C MET A 1 -3.82 -14.45 -1.19
N GLN A 2 -2.54 -14.60 -1.55
CA GLN A 2 -1.44 -14.45 -0.61
C GLN A 2 -0.50 -13.33 -1.05
N ILE A 3 -0.20 -12.42 -0.13
CA ILE A 3 0.65 -11.24 -0.33
C ILE A 3 1.74 -11.27 0.74
N ASP A 4 2.97 -10.96 0.36
CA ASP A 4 4.05 -10.87 1.35
C ASP A 4 3.83 -9.68 2.27
N LYS A 5 4.07 -9.89 3.58
CA LYS A 5 3.98 -8.82 4.59
C LYS A 5 4.78 -7.58 4.19
N ALA A 6 5.99 -7.79 3.66
CA ALA A 6 6.86 -6.71 3.22
C ALA A 6 6.20 -5.78 2.18
N GLN A 7 5.38 -6.33 1.28
CA GLN A 7 4.66 -5.50 0.29
C GLN A 7 3.58 -4.64 0.95
N ILE A 8 2.87 -5.19 1.94
CA ILE A 8 1.88 -4.43 2.71
C ILE A 8 2.56 -3.32 3.52
N LEU A 9 3.71 -3.60 4.13
CA LEU A 9 4.50 -2.60 4.86
C LEU A 9 4.97 -1.47 3.95
N GLN A 10 5.53 -1.80 2.78
CA GLN A 10 5.96 -0.80 1.81
C GLN A 10 4.79 0.04 1.31
N LEU A 11 3.61 -0.54 1.14
CA LEU A 11 2.40 0.19 0.77
C LEU A 11 2.03 1.22 1.82
N LEU A 12 1.89 0.78 3.07
CA LEU A 12 1.52 1.66 4.18
C LEU A 12 2.54 2.79 4.34
N GLN A 13 3.84 2.48 4.26
CA GLN A 13 4.91 3.50 4.28
C GLN A 13 4.81 4.46 3.08
N SER A 14 4.54 3.95 1.88
CA SER A 14 4.39 4.79 0.67
C SER A 14 3.19 5.73 0.73
N GLN A 15 2.17 5.39 1.52
CA GLN A 15 1.01 6.23 1.79
C GLN A 15 1.25 7.24 2.93
N GLY A 16 2.40 7.16 3.63
CA GLY A 16 2.68 7.95 4.84
C GLY A 16 2.03 7.39 6.11
N ASP A 17 1.52 6.16 6.05
CA ASP A 17 0.84 5.45 7.14
C ASP A 17 1.86 4.59 7.94
N ASP A 18 2.96 5.20 8.36
CA ASP A 18 4.06 4.52 9.08
C ASP A 18 3.58 3.82 10.36
N ALA A 19 2.62 4.41 11.09
CA ALA A 19 2.05 3.83 12.30
C ALA A 19 1.33 2.50 12.02
N LYS A 20 0.55 2.45 10.93
CA LYS A 20 -0.10 1.21 10.49
C LYS A 20 0.92 0.23 9.96
N ALA A 21 1.99 0.67 9.30
CA ALA A 21 3.06 -0.22 8.86
C ALA A 21 3.71 -0.92 10.06
N GLN A 22 4.02 -0.19 11.13
CA GLN A 22 4.57 -0.81 12.34
C GLN A 22 3.59 -1.81 12.99
N GLN A 23 2.31 -1.48 13.02
CA GLN A 23 1.29 -2.37 13.56
C GLN A 23 1.12 -3.63 12.70
N ALA A 24 1.11 -3.46 11.37
CA ALA A 24 1.08 -4.53 10.40
C ALA A 24 2.30 -5.45 10.54
N ASP A 25 3.48 -4.92 10.86
CA ASP A 25 4.69 -5.74 11.02
C ASP A 25 4.58 -6.71 12.21
N GLN A 26 3.89 -6.29 13.27
CA GLN A 26 3.70 -7.06 14.50
C GLN A 26 2.51 -8.03 14.41
N GLU A 27 1.42 -7.61 13.77
CA GLU A 27 0.18 -8.40 13.69
C GLU A 27 0.14 -9.35 12.49
N LEU A 28 0.78 -9.01 11.38
CA LEU A 28 0.74 -9.83 10.18
C LEU A 28 1.81 -10.94 10.20
N PRO A 29 1.45 -12.17 9.78
CA PRO A 29 2.43 -13.23 9.53
C PRO A 29 3.27 -12.90 8.29
N GLY A 30 4.37 -13.63 8.06
CA GLY A 30 5.26 -13.40 6.91
C GLY A 30 4.53 -13.42 5.56
N THR A 31 3.57 -14.32 5.40
CA THR A 31 2.68 -14.40 4.23
C THR A 31 1.26 -14.12 4.66
N VAL A 32 0.67 -13.07 4.10
CA VAL A 32 -0.67 -12.59 4.45
C VAL A 32 -1.67 -13.06 3.43
N ASP A 33 -2.51 -14.00 3.85
CA ASP A 33 -3.69 -14.39 3.10
C ASP A 33 -4.81 -13.34 3.24
N THR A 34 -5.24 -12.73 2.14
CA THR A 34 -6.27 -11.67 2.12
C THR A 34 -7.66 -12.17 2.51
N ASP A 35 -7.93 -13.46 2.36
CA ASP A 35 -9.21 -14.08 2.69
C ASP A 35 -9.21 -14.53 4.16
N GLN A 36 -8.12 -15.16 4.63
CA GLN A 36 -8.01 -15.63 6.02
C GLN A 36 -7.70 -14.51 7.02
N HIS A 37 -6.89 -13.53 6.62
CA HIS A 37 -6.47 -12.41 7.47
C HIS A 37 -7.25 -11.13 7.20
N ALA A 38 -8.40 -11.21 6.52
CA ALA A 38 -9.26 -10.07 6.21
C ALA A 38 -9.56 -9.20 7.44
N GLY A 39 -9.76 -9.81 8.62
CA GLY A 39 -10.03 -9.07 9.85
C GLY A 39 -8.85 -8.22 10.34
N ILE A 40 -7.61 -8.69 10.18
CA ILE A 40 -6.40 -7.92 10.57
C ILE A 40 -6.17 -6.81 9.53
N LEU A 41 -6.33 -7.13 8.25
CA LEU A 41 -6.25 -6.15 7.17
C LEU A 41 -7.26 -5.01 7.35
N GLN A 42 -8.52 -5.33 7.69
CA GLN A 42 -9.56 -4.34 7.97
C GLN A 42 -9.22 -3.44 9.17
N LYS A 43 -8.59 -3.97 10.21
CA LYS A 43 -8.12 -3.15 11.35
C LYS A 43 -7.06 -2.13 10.94
N LEU A 44 -6.21 -2.50 9.97
CA LEU A 44 -5.21 -1.62 9.38
C LEU A 44 -5.84 -0.65 8.36
N GLY A 45 -7.13 -0.78 8.06
CA GLY A 45 -7.81 -0.02 7.01
C GLY A 45 -7.43 -0.48 5.60
N LEU A 46 -6.97 -1.73 5.46
CA LEU A 46 -6.64 -2.36 4.20
C LEU A 46 -7.79 -3.26 3.77
N ASP A 47 -8.43 -2.92 2.66
CA ASP A 47 -9.46 -3.76 2.07
C ASP A 47 -8.84 -4.74 1.05
N PRO A 48 -9.27 -6.02 1.04
CA PRO A 48 -8.82 -7.00 0.05
C PRO A 48 -9.00 -6.51 -1.39
N GLY A 49 -10.08 -5.77 -1.65
CA GLY A 49 -10.35 -5.17 -2.96
C GLY A 49 -9.30 -4.13 -3.38
N ASP A 50 -8.77 -3.35 -2.45
CA ASP A 50 -7.74 -2.35 -2.75
C ASP A 50 -6.36 -2.98 -2.88
N LEU A 51 -6.08 -4.04 -2.12
CA LEU A 51 -4.91 -4.89 -2.32
C LEU A 51 -4.94 -5.56 -3.71
N ILE A 52 -6.09 -6.08 -4.15
CA ILE A 52 -6.28 -6.62 -5.51
C ILE A 52 -6.01 -5.53 -6.54
N LYS A 53 -6.67 -4.37 -6.46
CA LYS A 53 -6.47 -3.28 -7.43
C LYS A 53 -5.01 -2.84 -7.50
N MET A 54 -4.29 -2.86 -6.38
CA MET A 54 -2.86 -2.55 -6.38
C MET A 54 -2.05 -3.63 -7.08
N VAL A 55 -2.26 -4.90 -6.72
CA VAL A 55 -1.55 -6.04 -7.32
C VAL A 55 -1.86 -6.18 -8.81
N THR A 56 -3.11 -5.94 -9.22
CA THR A 56 -3.59 -6.16 -10.59
C THR A 56 -3.62 -4.89 -11.45
N GLY A 57 -3.51 -3.71 -10.85
CA GLY A 57 -3.77 -2.43 -11.52
C GLY A 57 -2.93 -1.23 -11.07
N GLY A 58 -1.99 -1.39 -10.13
CA GLY A 58 -1.27 -0.23 -9.57
C GLY A 58 0.08 -0.51 -8.89
N GLY A 59 0.72 -1.65 -9.16
CA GLY A 59 1.91 -2.09 -8.41
C GLY A 59 3.26 -1.95 -9.12
N GLY A 60 3.32 -1.32 -10.31
CA GLY A 60 4.57 -1.20 -11.07
C GLY A 60 4.54 -0.08 -12.11
N GLY A 61 4.95 1.13 -11.71
CA GLY A 61 5.14 2.25 -12.63
C GLY A 61 5.24 3.58 -11.90
N GLY A 62 6.46 4.14 -11.83
CA GLY A 62 6.76 5.39 -11.14
C GLY A 62 5.89 6.57 -11.57
N GLY A 63 5.53 7.40 -10.59
CA GLY A 63 4.78 8.63 -10.79
C GLY A 63 4.99 9.67 -9.69
N GLY A 64 6.01 9.53 -8.85
CA GLY A 64 6.73 10.70 -8.35
C GLY A 64 7.75 11.06 -9.43
N LEU A 65 7.86 12.34 -9.79
CA LEU A 65 8.83 12.92 -10.75
C LEU A 65 8.41 12.90 -12.24
N GLY A 66 7.36 13.64 -12.56
CA GLY A 66 7.01 13.98 -13.95
C GLY A 66 6.10 15.20 -14.04
N GLY A 67 6.59 16.39 -13.68
CA GLY A 67 5.95 17.62 -14.16
C GLY A 67 5.32 18.56 -13.14
N ALA A 68 5.90 18.75 -11.95
CA ALA A 68 5.80 20.04 -11.23
C ALA A 68 6.61 21.17 -11.94
N ILE A 69 6.88 21.04 -13.23
CA ILE A 69 7.70 21.94 -14.06
C ILE A 69 6.90 22.39 -15.28
N GLY A 70 5.98 23.33 -15.08
CA GLY A 70 5.09 23.80 -16.14
C GLY A 70 4.46 25.18 -15.89
N GLY A 71 5.21 26.11 -15.31
CA GLY A 71 5.04 27.53 -15.59
C GLY A 71 3.83 28.26 -14.98
N ILE A 72 3.95 28.62 -13.70
CA ILE A 72 3.32 29.81 -13.09
C ILE A 72 4.07 31.11 -13.49
N LEU A 73 4.78 31.16 -14.62
CA LEU A 73 5.57 32.34 -15.01
C LEU A 73 5.04 33.03 -16.28
N GLY A 74 4.27 34.09 -16.05
CA GLY A 74 4.57 35.36 -16.70
C GLY A 74 3.81 35.70 -17.99
N ARG A 75 2.76 36.51 -17.79
CA ARG A 75 2.28 37.61 -18.64
C ARG A 75 1.22 37.31 -19.70
#